data_AF-A0A357MPR1-F1
#
_entry.id   AF-A0A357MPR1-F1
#
_cell.length_a   1.000
_cell.length_b   1.000
_cell.length_c   1.000
_cell.angle_alpha   90.00
_cell.angle_beta   90.00
_cell.angle_gamma   90.00
#
_symmetry.space_group_name_H-M   'P 1'
#
loop_
_entity.id
_entity.type
_entity.pdbx_description
1 polymer ?
#
loop_
_entity_poly.entity_id
_entity_poly.type
_entity_poly.pdbx_seq_one_letter_code
_entity_poly.pdbx_strand_id
1 'polypeptide(L)'
;DVRGKGLFCGVELVTDRKTREPVDEKTVPQVQAECGAQGVIIGAANRSVPGYNNFLCFSPALIATADDIDRITDSVDHALAKVYG
;
A
#
# COMPACT_ATOMS: atom_id res chain seq x y z
N ASP A 1 8.57 -5.34 1.38
CA ASP A 1 8.31 -6.57 2.17
C ASP A 1 6.80 -6.72 2.33
N VAL A 2 6.24 -7.93 2.39
CA VAL A 2 4.79 -8.14 2.52
C VAL A 2 4.53 -8.95 3.79
N ARG A 3 3.67 -8.45 4.68
CA ARG A 3 3.38 -9.08 5.97
C ARG A 3 1.89 -9.03 6.28
N GLY A 4 1.39 -9.98 7.06
CA GLY A 4 -0.01 -9.97 7.47
C GLY A 4 -0.52 -11.32 7.97
N LYS A 5 -1.76 -11.32 8.46
CA LYS A 5 -2.51 -12.53 8.79
C LYS A 5 -4.00 -12.29 8.60
N GLY A 6 -4.68 -13.19 7.90
CA GLY A 6 -6.10 -13.03 7.58
C GLY A 6 -6.33 -11.81 6.68
N LEU A 7 -7.34 -11.00 7.00
CA LEU A 7 -7.68 -9.76 6.29
C LEU A 7 -6.97 -8.53 6.87
N PHE A 8 -5.79 -8.72 7.47
CA PHE A 8 -4.95 -7.60 7.92
C PHE A 8 -3.53 -7.79 7.42
N CYS A 9 -3.22 -7.05 6.36
CA CYS A 9 -1.97 -7.16 5.61
C CYS A 9 -1.36 -5.78 5.38
N GLY A 10 -0.06 -5.74 5.14
CA GLY A 10 0.65 -4.53 4.78
C GLY A 10 1.83 -4.82 3.88
N VAL A 11 2.23 -3.80 3.12
CA VAL A 11 3.40 -3.85 2.27
C VAL A 11 4.32 -2.68 2.60
N GLU A 12 5.56 -2.98 2.94
CA GLU A 12 6.65 -2.00 3.05
C GLU A 12 7.22 -1.73 1.64
N LEU A 13 7.16 -0.47 1.22
CA LEU A 13 7.71 0.02 -0.03
C LEU A 13 9.17 0.41 0.18
N VAL A 14 10.06 -0.15 -0.64
CA VAL A 14 11.52 0.05 -0.54
C VAL A 14 12.07 0.41 -1.91
N THR A 15 13.12 1.22 -1.94
CA THR A 15 13.81 1.61 -3.19
C THR A 15 14.58 0.44 -3.78
N ASP A 16 15.17 -0.41 -2.92
CA ASP A 16 15.89 -1.61 -3.32
C ASP A 16 15.51 -2.80 -2.43
N ARG A 17 15.28 -3.96 -3.05
CA ARG A 17 14.81 -5.17 -2.36
C ARG A 17 15.91 -5.87 -1.53
N LYS A 18 17.19 -5.61 -1.81
CA LYS A 18 18.33 -6.17 -1.07
C LYS A 18 18.68 -5.29 0.13
N THR A 19 18.83 -3.98 -0.07
CA THR A 19 19.17 -3.03 1.01
C THR A 19 17.98 -2.78 1.92
N ARG A 20 16.75 -2.91 1.40
CA ARG A 20 15.50 -2.59 2.09
C ARG A 20 15.43 -1.14 2.53
N GLU A 21 16.12 -0.25 1.82
CA GLU A 21 16.05 1.19 2.06
C GLU A 21 14.62 1.69 1.81
N PRO A 22 13.99 2.40 2.77
CA PRO A 22 12.65 2.93 2.61
C PRO A 22 12.52 3.88 1.42
N VAL A 23 11.37 3.88 0.75
CA VAL A 23 11.03 4.95 -0.21
C VAL A 23 10.86 6.30 0.50
N ASP A 24 10.98 7.40 -0.25
CA ASP A 24 10.61 8.73 0.26
C ASP A 24 9.16 8.72 0.73
N GLU A 25 8.93 9.10 1.99
CA GLU A 25 7.63 9.14 2.63
C GLU A 25 6.59 9.94 1.84
N LYS A 26 7.02 10.91 1.02
CA LYS A 26 6.13 11.71 0.16
C LYS A 26 5.48 10.89 -0.95
N THR A 27 6.05 9.76 -1.32
CA THR A 27 5.52 8.89 -2.39
C THR A 27 4.36 8.01 -1.89
N VAL A 28 4.34 7.67 -0.60
CA VAL A 28 3.30 6.82 -0.02
C VAL A 28 1.89 7.44 -0.10
N PRO A 29 1.69 8.72 0.24
CA PRO A 29 0.41 9.40 0.02
C PRO A 29 0.00 9.48 -1.46
N GLN A 30 0.95 9.48 -2.40
CA GLN A 30 0.65 9.51 -3.83
C GLN A 30 0.05 8.17 -4.28
N VAL A 31 0.61 7.05 -3.81
CA VAL A 31 0.04 5.71 -4.04
C VAL A 31 -1.36 5.60 -3.44
N GLN A 32 -1.54 6.09 -2.21
CA GLN A 32 -2.85 6.13 -1.55
C GLN A 32 -3.86 6.98 -2.34
N ALA A 33 -3.45 8.16 -2.81
CA ALA A 33 -4.29 9.05 -3.60
C ALA A 33 -4.70 8.43 -4.94
N GLU A 34 -3.78 7.73 -5.61
CA GLU A 34 -4.06 7.05 -6.88
C GLU A 34 -5.00 5.86 -6.71
N CYS A 35 -4.91 5.11 -5.61
CA CYS A 35 -5.92 4.11 -5.28
C CYS A 35 -7.29 4.77 -5.04
N GLY A 36 -7.31 5.89 -4.32
CA GLY A 36 -8.52 6.68 -4.08
C GLY A 36 -9.18 7.18 -5.37
N ALA A 37 -8.39 7.60 -6.35
CA ALA A 37 -8.88 8.02 -7.67
C ALA A 37 -9.53 6.86 -8.46
N GLN A 38 -9.15 5.61 -8.17
CA GLN A 38 -9.75 4.38 -8.72
C GLN A 38 -10.98 3.91 -7.91
N GLY A 39 -11.36 4.66 -6.86
CA GLY A 39 -12.48 4.32 -5.98
C GLY A 39 -12.14 3.27 -4.93
N VAL A 40 -10.85 3.03 -4.65
CA VAL A 40 -10.38 2.08 -3.63
C VAL A 40 -9.68 2.84 -2.51
N ILE A 41 -10.20 2.73 -1.29
CA ILE A 41 -9.58 3.35 -0.10
C ILE A 41 -8.67 2.33 0.56
N ILE A 42 -7.39 2.68 0.70
CA ILE A 42 -6.39 1.90 1.43
C ILE A 42 -5.82 2.71 2.60
N GLY A 43 -5.33 2.01 3.62
CA GLY A 43 -4.54 2.61 4.68
C GLY A 43 -3.09 2.80 4.26
N ALA A 44 -2.41 3.74 4.90
CA ALA A 44 -0.98 3.94 4.78
C ALA A 44 -0.42 4.51 6.08
N ALA A 45 0.89 4.35 6.29
CA ALA A 45 1.58 4.92 7.43
C ALA A 45 1.43 6.45 7.46
N ASN A 46 1.07 6.98 8.63
CA ASN A 46 0.76 8.39 8.83
C ASN A 46 1.62 8.95 9.98
N ARG A 47 2.75 9.58 9.62
CA ARG A 47 3.70 10.29 10.50
C ARG A 47 3.97 9.60 11.85
N SER A 48 3.96 8.26 11.86
CA SER A 48 3.98 7.44 13.06
C SER A 48 5.41 7.10 13.48
N VAL A 49 6.30 6.90 12.50
CA VAL A 49 7.72 6.61 12.73
C VAL A 49 8.54 7.47 11.75
N PRO A 50 9.22 8.53 12.21
CA PRO A 50 10.02 9.37 11.32
C PRO A 50 11.06 8.54 10.54
N GLY A 51 11.04 8.67 9.22
CA GLY A 51 11.94 7.94 8.31
C GLY A 51 11.46 6.55 7.90
N TYR A 52 10.34 6.07 8.45
CA TYR A 52 9.80 4.72 8.20
C TYR A 52 8.28 4.73 7.95
N ASN A 53 7.72 5.84 7.46
CA ASN A 53 6.31 5.90 7.04
C ASN A 53 6.12 5.36 5.61
N ASN A 54 6.78 4.25 5.29
CA ASN A 54 6.90 3.71 3.94
C ASN A 54 6.00 2.50 3.66
N PHE A 55 4.96 2.25 4.46
CA PHE A 55 4.10 1.08 4.30
C PHE A 55 2.64 1.42 3.98
N LEU A 56 2.01 0.56 3.18
CA LEU A 56 0.57 0.52 2.94
C LEU A 56 -0.08 -0.52 3.85
N CYS A 57 -1.33 -0.29 4.21
CA CYS A 57 -2.08 -1.11 5.15
C CYS A 57 -3.45 -1.48 4.55
N PHE A 58 -3.77 -2.77 4.59
CA PHE A 58 -4.98 -3.35 4.04
C PHE A 58 -5.76 -4.03 5.15
N SER A 59 -6.95 -3.49 5.43
CA SER A 59 -7.89 -4.00 6.42
C SER A 59 -9.33 -3.93 5.88
N PRO A 60 -9.66 -4.70 4.82
CA PRO A 60 -11.00 -4.68 4.24
C PRO A 60 -12.06 -5.18 5.24
N ALA A 61 -13.33 -4.96 4.91
CA ALA A 61 -14.44 -5.49 5.69
C ALA A 61 -14.35 -7.03 5.78
N LEU A 62 -14.76 -7.62 6.91
CA LEU A 62 -14.68 -9.08 7.12
C LEU A 62 -15.65 -9.90 6.24
N ILE A 63 -16.50 -9.22 5.48
CA ILE A 63 -17.41 -9.78 4.48
C ILE A 63 -16.85 -9.67 3.05
N ALA A 64 -15.63 -9.16 2.89
CA ALA A 64 -15.00 -8.99 1.58
C ALA A 64 -14.93 -10.32 0.83
N THR A 65 -15.31 -10.28 -0.44
CA THR A 65 -15.23 -11.40 -1.36
C THR A 65 -13.85 -11.46 -2.02
N ALA A 66 -13.54 -12.54 -2.73
CA ALA A 66 -12.31 -12.63 -3.52
C ALA A 66 -12.22 -11.48 -4.54
N ASP A 67 -13.32 -11.17 -5.23
CA ASP A 67 -13.40 -10.08 -6.21
C ASP A 67 -13.10 -8.71 -5.59
N ASP A 68 -13.51 -8.47 -4.34
CA ASP A 68 -13.16 -7.24 -3.62
C ASP A 68 -11.65 -7.16 -3.35
N ILE A 69 -11.02 -8.29 -3.03
CA ILE A 69 -9.56 -8.36 -2.82
C ILE A 69 -8.82 -8.14 -4.13
N ASP A 70 -9.26 -8.76 -5.22
CA ASP A 70 -8.68 -8.57 -6.55
C ASP A 70 -8.75 -7.09 -6.96
N ARG A 71 -9.91 -6.45 -6.74
CA ARG A 71 -10.07 -5.01 -6.99
C ARG A 71 -9.11 -4.15 -6.16
N ILE A 72 -8.86 -4.51 -4.90
CA ILE A 72 -7.89 -3.80 -4.05
C ILE A 72 -6.48 -3.99 -4.61
N THR A 73 -6.09 -5.22 -4.95
CA THR A 73 -4.73 -5.51 -5.42
C THR A 73 -4.45 -4.91 -6.79
N ASP A 74 -5.41 -4.96 -7.72
CA ASP A 74 -5.30 -4.34 -9.04
C ASP A 74 -5.16 -2.82 -8.93
N SER A 75 -5.93 -2.20 -8.03
CA SER A 75 -5.82 -0.76 -7.79
C SER A 75 -4.46 -0.36 -7.24
N VAL A 76 -3.88 -1.19 -6.36
CA VAL A 76 -2.53 -0.99 -5.82
C VAL A 76 -1.48 -1.18 -6.89
N ASP A 77 -1.58 -2.22 -7.72
CA ASP A 77 -0.64 -2.48 -8.82
C ASP A 77 -0.60 -1.31 -9.81
N HIS A 78 -1.76 -0.83 -10.25
CA HIS A 78 -1.87 0.36 -11.10
C HIS A 78 -1.26 1.60 -10.44
N ALA A 79 -1.53 1.81 -9.14
CA ALA A 79 -1.00 2.95 -8.40
C ALA A 79 0.53 2.90 -8.27
N LEU A 80 1.09 1.73 -7.98
CA LEU A 80 2.54 1.54 -7.92
C LEU A 80 3.20 1.74 -9.28
N ALA A 81 2.61 1.21 -10.35
CA ALA A 81 3.12 1.39 -11.71
C ALA A 81 3.12 2.86 -12.14
N LYS A 82 2.12 3.65 -11.73
CA LYS A 82 2.04 5.08 -12.06
C LYS A 82 2.99 5.95 -11.24
N VAL A 83 3.23 5.60 -9.97
CA VAL A 83 4.07 6.41 -9.07
C VAL A 83 5.55 6.08 -9.20
N TYR A 84 5.89 4.80 -9.47
CA TYR A 84 7.27 4.32 -9.50
C TYR A 84 7.75 3.77 -10.86
N GLY A 85 6.84 3.59 -11.84
CA GLY A 85 7.19 3.21 -13.22
C GLY A 85 7.57 4.43 -14.06
#